data_AF-A0A1W1XKC9-F1
#
_entry.id   AF-A0A1W1XKC9-F1
#
_cell.length_a   1.000
_cell.length_b   1.000
_cell.length_c   1.000
_cell.angle_alpha   90.00
_cell.angle_beta   90.00
_cell.angle_gamma   90.00
#
_symmetry.space_group_name_H-M   'P 1'
#
loop_
_entity.id
_entity.type
_entity.pdbx_description
1 polymer ?
#
loop_
_entity_poly.entity_id
_entity_poly.type
_entity_poly.pdbx_seq_one_letter_code
_entity_poly.pdbx_strand_id
1 'polypeptide(L)' 'MSKAIDLSSDREQLERDQALARLRANAKRETPAPSGECSWCGDPTEPGQVFCCSECAKDWQEHNRRRQLAARIGGRA' A
#
# COMPACT_ATOMS: atom_id res chain seq x y z
N MET A 1 -30.52 8.05 29.59
CA MET A 1 -29.34 8.70 28.98
C MET A 1 -28.26 7.67 28.74
N SER A 2 -28.43 6.81 27.74
CA SER A 2 -27.57 5.63 27.51
C SER A 2 -27.45 5.31 26.03
N LYS A 3 -28.59 5.35 25.31
CA LYS A 3 -28.66 5.15 23.84
C LYS A 3 -27.74 6.06 23.01
N ALA A 4 -27.43 7.27 23.47
CA ALA A 4 -26.59 8.21 22.73
C ALA A 4 -25.09 7.91 22.85
N ILE A 5 -24.67 7.22 23.92
CA ILE A 5 -23.26 6.86 24.16
C ILE A 5 -22.92 5.59 23.39
N ASP A 6 -23.80 4.59 23.42
CA ASP A 6 -23.63 3.34 22.67
C ASP A 6 -23.51 3.62 21.15
N LEU A 7 -24.39 4.46 20.61
CA LEU A 7 -24.35 4.84 19.18
C LEU A 7 -23.09 5.62 18.77
N SER A 8 -22.45 6.33 19.72
CA SER A 8 -21.20 7.05 19.45
C SER A 8 -20.02 6.09 19.42
N SER A 9 -19.97 5.16 20.38
CA SER A 9 -18.87 4.19 20.50
C SER A 9 -18.86 3.19 19.33
N ASP A 10 -20.03 2.73 18.90
CA ASP A 10 -20.16 1.84 17.74
C ASP A 10 -19.64 2.49 16.46
N ARG A 11 -19.84 3.79 16.31
CA ARG A 11 -19.41 4.55 15.14
C ARG A 11 -17.89 4.70 15.08
N GLU A 12 -17.27 5.04 16.21
CA GLU A 12 -15.81 5.16 16.34
C GLU A 12 -15.11 3.81 16.12
N GLN A 13 -15.68 2.72 16.64
CA GLN A 13 -15.17 1.37 16.41
C GLN A 13 -15.24 1.00 14.91
N LEU A 14 -16.38 1.27 14.28
CA LEU A 14 -16.57 0.99 12.85
C LEU A 14 -15.61 1.80 11.97
N GLU A 15 -15.39 3.08 12.28
CA GLU A 15 -14.42 3.93 11.56
C GLU A 15 -12.99 3.42 11.74
N ARG A 16 -12.63 3.00 12.95
CA ARG A 16 -11.30 2.43 13.24
C ARG A 16 -11.08 1.13 12.48
N ASP A 17 -12.05 0.23 12.48
CA ASP A 17 -11.96 -1.05 11.79
C ASP A 17 -11.88 -0.87 10.27
N GLN A 18 -12.64 0.09 9.72
CA GLN A 18 -12.56 0.44 8.30
C GLN A 18 -11.19 1.03 7.95
N ALA A 19 -10.61 1.88 8.79
CA ALA A 19 -9.26 2.41 8.57
C ALA A 19 -8.20 1.30 8.56
N LEU A 20 -8.28 0.36 9.52
CA LEU A 20 -7.38 -0.80 9.59
C LEU A 20 -7.55 -1.74 8.38
N ALA A 21 -8.78 -2.00 7.95
CA ALA A 21 -9.07 -2.82 6.78
C ALA A 21 -8.48 -2.20 5.50
N ARG A 22 -8.60 -0.88 5.33
CA ARG A 22 -8.01 -0.14 4.20
C ARG A 22 -6.48 -0.21 4.21
N LEU A 23 -5.84 -0.05 5.36
CA LEU A 23 -4.38 -0.17 5.49
C LEU A 23 -3.91 -1.58 5.12
N ARG A 24 -4.58 -2.63 5.62
CA ARG A 24 -4.27 -4.03 5.29
C ARG A 24 -4.47 -4.36 3.82
N ALA A 25 -5.54 -3.84 3.20
CA ALA A 25 -5.83 -4.08 1.79
C ALA A 25 -4.80 -3.43 0.86
N ASN A 26 -4.29 -2.24 1.21
CA ASN A 26 -3.27 -1.56 0.42
C ASN A 26 -1.89 -2.20 0.57
N ALA A 27 -1.51 -2.64 1.78
CA ALA A 27 -0.21 -3.27 2.02
C ALA A 27 0.04 -4.53 1.17
N LYS A 28 -1.02 -5.31 0.85
CA LYS A 28 -0.90 -6.52 0.01
C LYS A 28 -0.65 -6.26 -1.47
N ARG A 29 -0.91 -5.05 -1.98
CA ARG A 29 -0.84 -4.76 -3.42
C ARG A 29 0.51 -4.20 -3.87
N GLU A 30 1.36 -3.83 -2.93
CA GLU A 30 2.50 -2.97 -3.27
C GLU A 30 3.68 -3.78 -3.77
N THR A 31 4.11 -4.85 -3.10
CA THR A 31 5.35 -5.54 -3.49
C THR A 31 5.13 -6.54 -4.64
N PRO A 32 5.87 -6.43 -5.76
CA PRO A 32 5.84 -7.44 -6.83
C PRO A 32 6.34 -8.80 -6.31
N ALA A 33 5.83 -9.89 -6.88
CA ALA A 33 6.33 -11.22 -6.56
C ALA A 33 7.74 -11.42 -7.14
N PRO A 34 8.63 -12.19 -6.46
CA PRO A 34 9.98 -12.46 -6.98
C PRO A 34 9.88 -13.37 -8.22
N SER A 35 10.28 -12.85 -9.38
CA SER A 35 10.28 -13.57 -10.67
C SER A 35 11.65 -14.13 -11.06
N GLY A 36 12.71 -13.82 -10.31
CA GLY A 36 14.10 -14.11 -10.69
C GLY A 36 14.74 -12.98 -11.52
N GLU A 37 13.95 -11.98 -11.92
CA GLU A 37 14.41 -10.79 -12.65
C GLU A 37 13.94 -9.52 -11.93
N CYS A 38 14.71 -8.44 -12.08
CA CYS A 38 14.45 -7.19 -11.40
C CYS A 38 13.20 -6.56 -11.97
N SER A 39 12.21 -6.30 -11.12
CA SER A 39 10.94 -5.67 -11.53
C SER A 39 11.07 -4.22 -12.02
N TRP A 40 12.27 -3.63 -11.93
CA TRP A 40 12.56 -2.25 -12.38
C TRP A 40 13.41 -2.21 -13.65
N CYS A 41 14.60 -2.81 -13.65
CA CYS A 41 15.53 -2.76 -14.78
C CYS A 41 15.57 -4.03 -15.66
N GLY A 42 15.04 -5.16 -15.17
CA GLY A 42 15.09 -6.45 -15.86
C GLY A 42 16.36 -7.28 -15.63
N ASP A 43 17.32 -6.78 -14.84
CA ASP A 43 18.53 -7.55 -14.52
C ASP A 43 18.24 -8.80 -13.67
N PRO A 44 19.05 -9.86 -13.77
CA PRO A 44 18.89 -11.04 -12.92
C PRO A 44 18.99 -10.70 -11.43
N THR A 45 18.14 -11.33 -10.63
CA THR A 45 18.07 -11.15 -9.17
C THR A 45 18.35 -12.45 -8.45
N GLU A 46 18.79 -12.36 -7.19
CA GLU A 46 18.92 -13.55 -6.37
C GLU A 46 17.56 -14.22 -6.13
N PRO A 47 17.52 -15.56 -5.97
CA PRO A 47 16.29 -16.28 -5.69
C PRO A 47 15.56 -15.71 -4.47
N GLY A 48 14.30 -15.31 -4.66
CA GLY A 48 13.48 -14.70 -3.62
C GLY A 48 13.62 -13.19 -3.48
N GLN A 49 14.49 -12.54 -4.26
CA GLN A 49 14.52 -11.09 -4.38
C GLN A 49 13.68 -10.60 -5.56
N VAL A 50 13.22 -9.35 -5.45
CA VAL A 50 12.37 -8.67 -6.44
C VAL A 50 13.17 -7.64 -7.25
N PHE A 51 14.30 -7.19 -6.70
CA PHE A 51 15.16 -6.14 -7.26
C PHE A 51 16.62 -6.60 -7.24
N CYS A 52 17.40 -6.20 -8.24
CA CYS A 52 18.82 -6.58 -8.34
C CYS A 52 19.70 -5.84 -7.33
N CYS A 53 19.26 -4.65 -6.89
CA CYS A 53 19.98 -3.83 -5.93
C CYS A 53 19.04 -2.91 -5.15
N SER A 54 19.56 -2.31 -4.08
CA SER A 54 18.83 -1.35 -3.25
C SER A 54 18.41 -0.08 -3.99
N GLU A 55 19.14 0.31 -5.05
CA GLU A 55 18.79 1.48 -5.86
C GLU A 55 17.53 1.24 -6.66
N CYS A 56 17.45 0.09 -7.36
CA CYS A 56 16.23 -0.32 -8.07
C CYS A 56 15.01 -0.42 -7.15
N ALA A 57 15.21 -0.91 -5.92
CA ALA A 57 14.14 -0.96 -4.92
C ALA A 57 13.65 0.44 -4.52
N LYS A 58 14.56 1.40 -4.32
CA LYS A 58 14.24 2.80 -3.98
C LYS A 58 13.54 3.52 -5.13
N ASP A 59 14.04 3.37 -6.35
CA ASP A 59 13.45 3.99 -7.54
C ASP A 59 12.03 3.50 -7.77
N TRP A 60 11.82 2.18 -7.64
CA TRP A 60 10.50 1.58 -7.74
C TRP A 60 9.54 2.09 -6.64
N GLN A 61 10.02 2.25 -5.41
CA GLN A 61 9.22 2.80 -4.30
C GLN A 61 8.83 4.27 -4.55
N GLU A 62 9.78 5.10 -4.98
CA GLU A 62 9.55 6.51 -5.27
C GLU A 62 8.59 6.68 -6.46
N HIS A 63 8.79 5.90 -7.52
CA HIS A 63 7.88 5.88 -8.67
C HIS A 63 6.45 5.47 -8.26
N ASN A 64 6.29 4.42 -7.45
CA ASN A 64 4.97 4.02 -6.95
C ASN A 64 4.35 5.07 -6.03
N ARG A 65 5.13 5.68 -5.14
CA ARG A 65 4.66 6.76 -4.26
C ARG A 65 4.13 7.94 -5.09
N ARG A 66 4.85 8.37 -6.11
CA ARG A 66 4.41 9.44 -7.03
C ARG A 66 3.12 9.06 -7.76
N ARG A 67 3.03 7.83 -8.26
CA ARG A 67 1.80 7.32 -8.90
C ARG A 67 0.61 7.29 -7.96
N GLN A 68 0.80 6.84 -6.72
CA GLN A 68 -0.26 6.83 -5.71
C GLN A 68 -0.72 8.24 -5.33
N LEU A 69 0.21 9.19 -5.19
CA LEU A 69 -0.11 10.60 -4.95
C LEU A 69 -0.88 11.20 -6.14
N ALA A 70 -0.44 10.94 -7.37
CA ALA A 70 -1.14 11.37 -8.58
C ALA A 70 -2.56 10.78 -8.68
N ALA A 71 -2.73 9.49 -8.36
CA ALA A 71 -4.04 8.84 -8.35
C ALA A 71 -4.99 9.44 -7.29
N ARG A 72 -4.46 9.84 -6.12
CA ARG A 72 -5.25 10.50 -5.07
C ARG A 72 -5.70 11.91 -5.47
N ILE A 73 -4.87 12.65 -6.19
CA ILE A 73 -5.20 14.00 -6.67
C ILE A 73 -6.17 13.93 -7.86
N GLY A 74 -5.96 12.98 -8.77
CA GLY A 74 -6.80 12.79 -9.96
C GLY A 74 -8.18 12.17 -9.70
N GLY A 75 -8.36 11.44 -8.60
CA GLY A 75 -9.65 10.85 -8.20
C GLY A 75 -10.64 11.81 -7.54
N ARG A 76 -10.39 13.12 -7.57
CA ARG A 76 -11.26 14.18 -6.99
C ARG A 76 -11.86 15.08 -8.07
N ALA A 77 -12.31 14.49 -9.18
CA ALA A 77 -13.14 15.16 -10.19
C ALA A 77 -14.50 14.46 -10.27
#